data_AF-A0A2T9YC63-F1
#
_entry.id   AF-A0A2T9YC63-F1
#
_cell.length_a   1.000
_cell.length_b   1.000
_cell.length_c   1.000
_cell.angle_alpha   90.00
_cell.angle_beta   90.00
_cell.angle_gamma   90.00
#
_symmetry.space_group_name_H-M   'P 1'
#
loop_
_entity.id
_entity.type
_entity.pdbx_description
1 polymer ?
#
loop_
_entity_poly.entity_id
_entity_poly.type
_entity_poly.pdbx_seq_one_letter_code
_entity_poly.pdbx_strand_id
1 'polypeptide(L)'
;MQLYEFLLKVCTSNDPDVGEESNSQPNSLSNNCIKNGHIVYSKKCEAMNRLFAEITGEDENLELLFNSKELLQYMTLNLNPAHIQKLEEKKEKELIFYEGIGLAILIIMGNLARKDEYSQFYANSILSEFIVSYWITRTSKVDIRSCFAAVGVIRNLCILDSNKGILTRLGLLDAVYPWINSSVVPIQSKTLGIYRHLTLSKIPNCDAKFKTVKFLLSVSSGLDIENLTNISETEQITRIKQIIDIAGSSDILSVRCESVRLLISILKVLIIEFNEKERDQYVQTISVMNILEPIVKLIIIEGATHQLLAVEGIDCLSVLAAFDSKHSGYGI
;
A
#
# COMPACT_ATOMS: atom_id res chain seq x y z
N MET A 1 -23.39 -20.62 8.04
CA MET A 1 -23.93 -21.41 6.90
C MET A 1 -24.78 -20.55 5.97
N GLN A 2 -25.88 -19.94 6.44
CA GLN A 2 -26.75 -19.07 5.62
C GLN A 2 -26.01 -17.87 4.96
N LEU A 3 -25.03 -17.29 5.66
CA LEU A 3 -24.21 -16.21 5.13
C LEU A 3 -23.28 -16.67 4.00
N TYR A 4 -22.63 -17.82 4.17
CA TYR A 4 -21.80 -18.46 3.15
C TYR A 4 -22.63 -18.87 1.92
N GLU A 5 -23.82 -19.41 2.12
CA GLU A 5 -24.78 -19.70 1.05
C GLU A 5 -25.26 -18.43 0.36
N PHE A 6 -25.46 -17.33 1.08
CA PHE A 6 -25.78 -16.03 0.51
C PHE A 6 -24.62 -15.49 -0.35
N LEU A 7 -23.39 -15.57 0.17
CA LEU A 7 -22.18 -15.16 -0.56
C LEU A 7 -21.99 -16.01 -1.82
N LEU A 8 -22.09 -17.34 -1.71
CA LEU A 8 -22.06 -18.23 -2.87
C LEU A 8 -23.20 -17.92 -3.84
N LYS A 9 -24.42 -17.66 -3.37
CA LYS A 9 -25.57 -17.38 -4.24
C LYS A 9 -25.43 -16.04 -4.96
N VAL A 10 -24.85 -15.02 -4.32
CA VAL A 10 -24.55 -13.72 -4.95
C VAL A 10 -23.39 -13.84 -5.95
N CYS A 11 -22.39 -14.65 -5.62
CA CYS A 11 -21.20 -14.88 -6.45
C CYS A 11 -21.42 -15.88 -7.61
N THR A 12 -22.37 -16.81 -7.49
CA THR A 12 -22.68 -17.87 -8.48
C THR A 12 -23.99 -17.63 -9.24
N SER A 13 -24.78 -16.60 -8.90
CA SER A 13 -25.83 -16.11 -9.78
C SER A 13 -25.19 -15.44 -11.01
N ASN A 14 -24.72 -16.27 -11.93
CA ASN A 14 -24.37 -15.87 -13.30
C ASN A 14 -25.66 -15.40 -13.97
N ASP A 15 -25.99 -14.12 -13.84
CA ASP A 15 -26.55 -13.33 -14.93
C ASP A 15 -26.89 -11.90 -14.47
N PRO A 16 -26.43 -10.86 -15.19
CA PRO A 16 -27.05 -9.55 -15.16
C PRO A 16 -28.44 -9.52 -15.83
N ASP A 17 -28.82 -10.55 -16.60
CA ASP A 17 -29.98 -10.48 -17.52
C ASP A 17 -30.89 -11.73 -17.61
N VAL A 18 -30.86 -12.68 -16.66
CA VAL A 18 -31.81 -13.81 -16.68
C VAL A 18 -32.66 -13.80 -15.42
N GLY A 19 -33.81 -13.15 -15.55
CA GLY A 19 -34.86 -13.08 -14.53
C GLY A 19 -36.08 -12.38 -15.08
N GLU A 20 -36.83 -13.11 -15.90
CA GLU A 20 -38.27 -13.00 -16.17
C GLU A 20 -38.87 -11.60 -16.40
N GLU A 21 -39.43 -11.44 -17.60
CA GLU A 21 -40.47 -10.46 -17.95
C GLU A 21 -41.68 -10.60 -17.01
N SER A 22 -41.58 -10.13 -15.78
CA SER A 22 -42.71 -9.86 -14.91
C SER A 22 -42.88 -8.35 -14.82
N ASN A 23 -43.82 -7.87 -15.63
CA ASN A 23 -44.25 -6.47 -15.66
C ASN A 23 -44.81 -6.04 -14.29
N SER A 24 -43.95 -5.54 -13.39
CA SER A 24 -44.30 -4.49 -12.41
C SER A 24 -43.13 -4.08 -11.50
N GLN A 25 -42.66 -2.83 -11.69
CA GLN A 25 -41.83 -1.99 -10.79
C GLN A 25 -40.33 -2.32 -10.58
N PRO A 26 -39.50 -1.33 -10.21
CA PRO A 26 -39.36 0.04 -10.70
C PRO A 26 -37.98 0.24 -11.40
N ASN A 27 -37.93 1.18 -12.34
CA ASN A 27 -36.72 1.60 -13.06
C ASN A 27 -35.47 1.78 -12.16
N SER A 28 -34.32 1.28 -12.66
CA SER A 28 -32.91 1.60 -12.30
C SER A 28 -32.04 0.56 -11.56
N LEU A 29 -32.20 -0.74 -11.83
CA LEU A 29 -31.34 -1.80 -11.27
C LEU A 29 -30.06 -2.14 -12.08
N SER A 30 -29.79 -1.51 -13.22
CA SER A 30 -28.76 -1.98 -14.18
C SER A 30 -27.81 -0.92 -14.74
N ASN A 31 -27.18 -0.08 -13.92
CA ASN A 31 -26.18 0.88 -14.45
C ASN A 31 -24.87 0.91 -13.68
N ASN A 32 -24.11 -0.20 -13.74
CA ASN A 32 -22.65 -0.09 -13.75
C ASN A 32 -22.28 0.80 -14.93
N CYS A 33 -21.79 2.01 -14.67
CA CYS A 33 -21.48 2.95 -15.75
C CYS A 33 -20.37 3.90 -15.32
N ILE A 34 -19.64 4.42 -16.32
CA ILE A 34 -18.74 5.53 -16.12
C ILE A 34 -19.58 6.81 -16.23
N LYS A 35 -19.67 7.58 -15.14
CA LYS A 35 -20.27 8.93 -15.13
C LYS A 35 -19.19 9.95 -14.84
N ASN A 36 -19.01 10.91 -15.75
CA ASN A 36 -18.02 11.99 -15.61
C ASN A 36 -16.59 11.47 -15.34
N GLY A 37 -16.19 10.36 -15.96
CA GLY A 37 -14.87 9.75 -15.74
C GLY A 37 -14.72 8.95 -14.44
N HIS A 38 -15.80 8.76 -13.68
CA HIS A 38 -15.81 7.95 -12.46
C HIS A 38 -16.66 6.69 -12.62
N ILE A 39 -16.16 5.56 -12.11
CA ILE A 39 -16.91 4.30 -12.10
C ILE A 39 -18.00 4.38 -11.04
N VAL A 40 -19.25 4.25 -11.47
CA VAL A 40 -20.40 4.10 -10.58
C VAL A 40 -20.76 2.62 -10.54
N TYR A 41 -20.50 2.00 -9.39
CA TYR A 41 -20.92 0.63 -9.15
C TYR A 41 -22.43 0.55 -9.00
N SER A 42 -23.01 -0.57 -9.41
CA SER A 42 -24.42 -0.86 -9.21
C SER A 42 -24.74 -0.90 -7.72
N LYS A 43 -25.99 -0.59 -7.36
CA LYS A 43 -26.47 -0.73 -5.98
C LYS A 43 -26.24 -2.13 -5.41
N LYS A 44 -26.25 -3.17 -6.26
CA LYS A 44 -25.95 -4.56 -5.88
C LYS A 44 -24.48 -4.71 -5.46
N CYS A 45 -23.54 -4.21 -6.25
CA CYS A 45 -22.11 -4.20 -5.91
C CYS A 45 -21.85 -3.40 -4.63
N GLU A 46 -22.48 -2.23 -4.49
CA GLU A 46 -22.33 -1.42 -3.27
C GLU A 46 -22.91 -2.09 -2.03
N ALA A 47 -24.11 -2.67 -2.11
CA ALA A 47 -24.72 -3.41 -1.01
C ALA A 47 -23.88 -4.62 -0.60
N MET A 48 -23.33 -5.34 -1.58
CA MET A 48 -22.45 -6.46 -1.36
C MET A 48 -21.13 -6.03 -0.68
N ASN A 49 -20.52 -4.93 -1.12
CA ASN A 49 -19.33 -4.36 -0.47
C ASN A 49 -19.60 -3.97 0.99
N ARG A 50 -20.75 -3.37 1.29
CA ARG A 50 -21.15 -3.03 2.66
C ARG A 50 -21.33 -4.27 3.52
N LEU A 51 -22.06 -5.26 3.00
CA LEU A 51 -22.26 -6.52 3.69
C LEU A 51 -20.93 -7.21 3.99
N PHE A 52 -20.00 -7.26 3.02
CA PHE A 52 -18.68 -7.83 3.25
C PHE A 52 -17.90 -7.07 4.32
N ALA A 53 -17.93 -5.74 4.32
CA ALA A 53 -17.28 -4.94 5.34
C ALA A 53 -17.86 -5.21 6.75
N GLU A 54 -19.18 -5.37 6.86
CA GLU A 54 -19.86 -5.69 8.13
C GLU A 54 -19.50 -7.10 8.62
N ILE A 55 -19.57 -8.11 7.75
CA ILE A 55 -19.25 -9.51 8.09
C ILE A 55 -17.81 -9.63 8.58
N THR A 56 -16.88 -8.99 7.87
CA THR A 56 -15.44 -9.08 8.14
C THR A 56 -14.97 -8.16 9.26
N GLY A 57 -15.89 -7.42 9.88
CA GLY A 57 -15.67 -6.67 11.11
C GLY A 57 -15.51 -7.57 12.34
N GLU A 58 -16.11 -8.76 12.34
CA GLU A 58 -16.13 -9.71 13.46
C GLU A 58 -15.14 -10.88 13.25
N ASP A 59 -14.29 -11.15 14.25
CA ASP A 59 -13.19 -12.13 14.14
C ASP A 59 -13.65 -13.57 13.95
N GLU A 60 -14.84 -13.94 14.46
CA GLU A 60 -15.42 -15.29 14.33
C GLU A 60 -15.79 -15.60 12.86
N ASN A 61 -16.23 -14.59 12.11
CA ASN A 61 -16.59 -14.75 10.70
C ASN A 61 -15.35 -14.93 9.82
N LEU A 62 -14.23 -14.33 10.22
CA LEU A 62 -12.98 -14.38 9.47
C LEU A 62 -12.43 -15.81 9.35
N GLU A 63 -12.55 -16.61 10.41
CA GLU A 63 -12.06 -17.99 10.40
C GLU A 63 -12.86 -18.89 9.43
N LEU A 64 -14.17 -18.69 9.36
CA LEU A 64 -15.03 -19.41 8.41
C LEU A 64 -14.69 -19.06 6.96
N LEU A 65 -14.41 -17.78 6.69
CA LEU A 65 -14.04 -17.33 5.35
C LEU A 65 -12.69 -17.88 4.91
N PHE A 66 -11.69 -17.88 5.81
CA PHE A 66 -10.35 -18.37 5.50
C PHE A 66 -10.33 -19.85 5.14
N ASN A 67 -11.13 -20.67 5.83
CA ASN A 67 -11.15 -22.12 5.63
C ASN A 67 -11.97 -22.58 4.41
N SER A 68 -12.65 -21.68 3.69
CA SER A 68 -13.43 -22.05 2.50
C SER A 68 -12.55 -22.15 1.25
N LYS A 69 -12.44 -23.37 0.70
CA LYS A 69 -11.71 -23.63 -0.55
C LYS A 69 -12.41 -22.98 -1.75
N GLU A 70 -13.73 -23.00 -1.75
CA GLU A 70 -14.57 -22.41 -2.78
C GLU A 70 -14.36 -20.89 -2.84
N LEU A 71 -14.34 -20.23 -1.68
CA LEU A 71 -14.07 -18.80 -1.61
C LEU A 71 -12.65 -18.49 -2.11
N LEU A 72 -11.64 -19.28 -1.72
CA LEU A 72 -10.28 -19.07 -2.20
C LEU A 72 -10.16 -19.23 -3.73
N GLN A 73 -10.83 -20.23 -4.32
CA GLN A 73 -10.90 -20.41 -5.77
C GLN A 73 -11.58 -19.22 -6.44
N TYR A 74 -12.68 -18.74 -5.84
CA TYR A 74 -13.41 -17.58 -6.32
C TYR A 74 -12.55 -16.31 -6.27
N MET A 75 -11.84 -16.07 -5.16
CA MET A 75 -10.89 -14.96 -5.01
C MET A 75 -9.78 -15.04 -6.07
N THR A 76 -9.23 -16.22 -6.28
CA THR A 76 -8.16 -16.46 -7.25
C THR A 76 -8.63 -16.15 -8.68
N LEU A 77 -9.83 -16.59 -9.06
CA LEU A 77 -10.38 -16.30 -10.38
C LEU A 77 -10.60 -14.79 -10.59
N ASN A 78 -11.25 -14.13 -9.63
CA ASN A 78 -11.70 -12.75 -9.78
C ASN A 78 -10.59 -11.71 -9.58
N LEU A 79 -9.48 -12.06 -8.93
CA LEU A 79 -8.29 -11.21 -8.85
C LEU A 79 -7.27 -11.48 -9.97
N ASN A 80 -7.43 -12.53 -10.76
CA ASN A 80 -6.46 -12.92 -11.79
C ASN A 80 -6.39 -11.89 -12.93
N PRO A 81 -5.25 -11.21 -13.15
CA PRO A 81 -5.12 -10.22 -14.21
C PRO A 81 -5.40 -10.77 -15.62
N ALA A 82 -5.02 -12.03 -15.89
CA ALA A 82 -5.26 -12.66 -17.18
C ALA A 82 -6.75 -12.96 -17.42
N HIS A 83 -7.53 -13.16 -16.36
CA HIS A 83 -8.98 -13.28 -16.47
C HIS A 83 -9.61 -11.92 -16.77
N ILE A 84 -9.19 -10.89 -16.04
CA ILE A 84 -9.68 -9.52 -16.21
C ILE A 84 -9.36 -8.97 -17.60
N GLN A 85 -8.14 -9.18 -18.10
CA GLN A 85 -7.74 -8.75 -19.45
C GLN A 85 -8.62 -9.37 -20.55
N LYS A 86 -9.01 -10.65 -20.42
CA LYS A 86 -9.94 -11.29 -21.37
C LYS A 86 -11.34 -10.69 -21.35
N LEU A 87 -11.75 -10.07 -20.25
CA LEU A 87 -13.03 -9.38 -20.09
C LEU A 87 -12.97 -7.95 -20.65
N GLU A 88 -11.84 -7.26 -20.45
CA GLU A 88 -11.57 -5.94 -21.06
C GLU A 88 -11.75 -5.98 -22.58
N GLU A 89 -11.32 -7.07 -23.23
CA GLU A 89 -11.41 -7.26 -24.68
C GLU A 89 -12.86 -7.47 -25.19
N LYS A 90 -13.80 -7.81 -24.31
CA LYS A 90 -15.13 -8.28 -24.72
C LYS A 90 -16.25 -7.29 -24.38
N LYS A 91 -16.34 -6.80 -23.14
CA LYS A 91 -17.49 -5.99 -22.68
C LYS A 91 -17.17 -5.11 -21.45
N GLU A 92 -17.21 -3.80 -21.63
CA GLU A 92 -16.95 -2.78 -20.58
C GLU A 92 -17.85 -2.93 -19.33
N LYS A 93 -19.13 -3.28 -19.49
CA LYS A 93 -20.06 -3.47 -18.36
C LYS A 93 -19.68 -4.66 -17.46
N GLU A 94 -19.14 -5.72 -18.06
CA GLU A 94 -18.67 -6.89 -17.31
C GLU A 94 -17.43 -6.50 -16.50
N LEU A 95 -16.49 -5.75 -17.08
CA LEU A 95 -15.30 -5.26 -16.38
C LEU A 95 -15.66 -4.50 -15.09
N ILE A 96 -16.60 -3.56 -15.14
CA ILE A 96 -17.04 -2.80 -13.95
C ILE A 96 -17.63 -3.72 -12.87
N PHE A 97 -18.36 -4.77 -13.26
CA PHE A 97 -18.88 -5.75 -12.31
C PHE A 97 -17.75 -6.52 -11.63
N TYR A 98 -16.79 -7.01 -12.41
CA TYR A 98 -15.64 -7.76 -11.88
C TYR A 98 -14.73 -6.89 -11.01
N GLU A 99 -14.55 -5.61 -11.33
CA GLU A 99 -13.85 -4.68 -10.44
C GLU A 99 -14.58 -4.49 -9.11
N GLY A 100 -15.91 -4.40 -9.13
CA GLY A 100 -16.72 -4.34 -7.92
C GLY A 100 -16.57 -5.60 -7.04
N ILE A 101 -16.45 -6.77 -7.66
CA ILE A 101 -16.17 -8.04 -6.97
C ILE A 101 -14.72 -8.08 -6.45
N GLY A 102 -13.76 -7.61 -7.24
CA GLY A 102 -12.36 -7.49 -6.83
C GLY A 102 -12.22 -6.59 -5.61
N LEU A 103 -12.89 -5.44 -5.59
CA LEU A 103 -12.95 -4.54 -4.43
C LEU A 103 -13.44 -5.26 -3.16
N ALA A 104 -14.56 -6.00 -3.25
CA ALA A 104 -15.08 -6.80 -2.14
C ALA A 104 -14.04 -7.80 -1.62
N ILE A 105 -13.41 -8.55 -2.53
CA ILE A 105 -12.40 -9.55 -2.19
C ILE A 105 -11.21 -8.89 -1.48
N LEU A 106 -10.72 -7.76 -1.99
CA LEU A 106 -9.60 -7.04 -1.40
C LEU A 106 -9.93 -6.52 0.01
N ILE A 107 -11.19 -6.11 0.27
CA ILE A 107 -11.65 -5.75 1.61
C ILE A 107 -11.60 -6.96 2.55
N ILE A 108 -12.14 -8.10 2.11
CA ILE A 108 -12.13 -9.35 2.89
C ILE A 108 -10.70 -9.77 3.21
N MET A 109 -9.84 -9.83 2.20
CA MET A 109 -8.43 -10.18 2.35
C MET A 109 -7.72 -9.22 3.29
N GLY A 110 -8.00 -7.92 3.20
CA GLY A 110 -7.40 -6.91 4.06
C GLY A 110 -7.74 -7.14 5.54
N ASN A 111 -8.99 -7.51 5.82
CA ASN A 111 -9.43 -7.81 7.18
C ASN A 111 -8.87 -9.13 7.71
N LEU A 112 -8.75 -10.16 6.84
CA LEU A 112 -8.12 -11.44 7.19
C LEU A 112 -6.62 -11.28 7.47
N ALA A 113 -5.91 -10.49 6.66
CA ALA A 113 -4.47 -10.26 6.79
C ALA A 113 -4.04 -9.54 8.09
N ARG A 114 -5.00 -9.19 8.98
CA ARG A 114 -4.71 -8.70 10.33
C ARG A 114 -4.25 -9.82 11.28
N LYS A 115 -4.59 -11.08 11.00
CA LYS A 115 -4.09 -12.25 11.74
C LYS A 115 -2.84 -12.81 11.07
N ASP A 116 -1.83 -13.14 11.86
CA ASP A 116 -0.51 -13.54 11.35
C ASP A 116 -0.60 -14.81 10.48
N GLU A 117 -1.40 -15.81 10.84
CA GLU A 117 -1.50 -17.05 10.05
C GLU A 117 -2.06 -16.78 8.65
N TYR A 118 -3.10 -15.94 8.55
CA TYR A 118 -3.74 -15.60 7.28
C TYR A 118 -2.87 -14.67 6.45
N SER A 119 -2.21 -13.72 7.11
CA SER A 119 -1.23 -12.83 6.50
C SER A 119 -0.11 -13.63 5.84
N GLN A 120 0.46 -14.62 6.57
CA GLN A 120 1.49 -15.50 6.03
C GLN A 120 0.97 -16.35 4.87
N PHE A 121 -0.23 -16.92 4.98
CA PHE A 121 -0.85 -17.68 3.90
C PHE A 121 -0.98 -16.85 2.62
N TYR A 122 -1.56 -15.65 2.69
CA TYR A 122 -1.79 -14.82 1.52
C TYR A 122 -0.50 -14.31 0.89
N ALA A 123 0.51 -13.96 1.68
CA ALA A 123 1.82 -13.57 1.18
C ALA A 123 2.53 -14.70 0.40
N ASN A 124 2.26 -15.97 0.74
CA ASN A 124 2.79 -17.13 0.03
C ASN A 124 1.88 -17.62 -1.12
N SER A 125 0.75 -16.96 -1.35
CA SER A 125 -0.20 -17.33 -2.39
C SER A 125 -0.03 -16.49 -3.65
N ILE A 126 -0.54 -17.00 -4.78
CA ILE A 126 -0.59 -16.29 -6.07
C ILE A 126 -1.39 -14.98 -5.99
N LEU A 127 -2.30 -14.84 -5.01
CA LEU A 127 -3.09 -13.63 -4.84
C LEU A 127 -2.22 -12.40 -4.56
N SER A 128 -1.12 -12.56 -3.81
CA SER A 128 -0.19 -11.46 -3.56
C SER A 128 0.50 -10.96 -4.83
N GLU A 129 0.86 -11.87 -5.73
CA GLU A 129 1.41 -11.55 -7.04
C GLU A 129 0.38 -10.82 -7.91
N PHE A 130 -0.88 -11.27 -7.93
CA PHE A 130 -1.95 -10.57 -8.64
C PHE A 130 -2.16 -9.16 -8.11
N ILE A 131 -2.16 -8.99 -6.78
CA ILE A 131 -2.31 -7.69 -6.15
C ILE A 131 -1.17 -6.76 -6.57
N VAL A 132 0.08 -7.20 -6.42
CA VAL A 132 1.28 -6.39 -6.70
C VAL A 132 1.40 -6.05 -8.19
N SER A 133 1.09 -6.99 -9.08
CA SER A 133 1.27 -6.80 -10.53
C SER A 133 0.14 -5.98 -11.19
N TYR A 134 -1.09 -6.05 -10.66
CA TYR A 134 -2.26 -5.44 -11.32
C TYR A 134 -3.00 -4.45 -10.42
N TRP A 135 -3.46 -4.88 -9.24
CA TRP A 135 -4.45 -4.12 -8.45
C TRP A 135 -3.88 -2.88 -7.76
N ILE A 136 -2.60 -2.87 -7.41
CA ILE A 136 -1.92 -1.67 -6.90
C ILE A 136 -1.10 -0.95 -7.96
N THR A 137 -0.83 -1.55 -9.11
CA THR A 137 -0.05 -0.89 -10.16
C THR A 137 -0.87 0.28 -10.68
N ARG A 138 -0.26 1.47 -10.71
CA ARG A 138 -0.88 2.70 -11.23
C ARG A 138 -1.00 2.67 -12.76
N THR A 139 -1.65 1.64 -13.28
CA THR A 139 -2.19 1.64 -14.64
C THR A 139 -3.55 2.33 -14.60
N SER A 140 -3.88 3.12 -15.62
CA SER A 140 -5.05 4.01 -15.64
C SER A 140 -6.42 3.31 -15.64
N LYS A 141 -6.47 1.99 -15.44
CA LYS A 141 -7.65 1.15 -15.65
C LYS A 141 -8.38 0.77 -14.36
N VAL A 142 -7.66 0.55 -13.26
CA VAL A 142 -8.26 0.08 -12.01
C VAL A 142 -8.86 1.24 -11.21
N ASP A 143 -10.11 1.09 -10.74
CA ASP A 143 -10.76 2.07 -9.87
C ASP A 143 -9.93 2.36 -8.60
N ILE A 144 -9.88 3.64 -8.21
CA ILE A 144 -9.09 4.11 -7.07
C ILE A 144 -9.51 3.48 -5.74
N ARG A 145 -10.76 3.06 -5.57
CA ARG A 145 -11.24 2.35 -4.37
C ARG A 145 -10.67 0.94 -4.31
N SER A 146 -10.59 0.26 -5.44
CA SER A 146 -9.93 -1.04 -5.56
C SER A 146 -8.44 -0.93 -5.25
N CYS A 147 -7.76 0.09 -5.78
CA CYS A 147 -6.37 0.39 -5.41
C CYS A 147 -6.24 0.67 -3.90
N PHE A 148 -7.13 1.45 -3.30
CA PHE A 148 -7.12 1.72 -1.86
C PHE A 148 -7.29 0.46 -1.00
N ALA A 149 -8.18 -0.44 -1.41
CA ALA A 149 -8.37 -1.73 -0.75
C ALA A 149 -7.12 -2.60 -0.90
N ALA A 150 -6.58 -2.71 -2.11
CA ALA A 150 -5.37 -3.47 -2.42
C ALA A 150 -4.13 -2.97 -1.65
N VAL A 151 -3.89 -1.67 -1.61
CA VAL A 151 -2.84 -1.05 -0.77
C VAL A 151 -3.08 -1.34 0.71
N GLY A 152 -4.34 -1.41 1.15
CA GLY A 152 -4.71 -1.86 2.50
C GLY A 152 -4.29 -3.30 2.80
N VAL A 153 -4.55 -4.23 1.88
CA VAL A 153 -4.11 -5.63 2.00
C VAL A 153 -2.59 -5.69 2.15
N ILE A 154 -1.86 -5.07 1.22
CA ILE A 154 -0.40 -5.07 1.20
C ILE A 154 0.18 -4.49 2.48
N ARG A 155 -0.37 -3.39 3.00
CA ARG A 155 0.05 -2.81 4.29
C ARG A 155 -0.02 -3.84 5.42
N ASN A 156 -1.12 -4.57 5.51
CA ASN A 156 -1.29 -5.59 6.55
C ASN A 156 -0.34 -6.79 6.34
N LEU A 157 -0.14 -7.22 5.08
CA LEU A 157 0.83 -8.28 4.76
C LEU A 157 2.27 -7.89 5.12
N CYS A 158 2.64 -6.61 5.04
CA CYS A 158 3.98 -6.12 5.38
C CYS A 158 4.27 -6.08 6.89
N ILE A 159 3.27 -6.26 7.76
CA ILE A 159 3.47 -6.21 9.22
C ILE A 159 4.35 -7.38 9.67
N LEU A 160 4.06 -8.58 9.18
CA LEU A 160 4.76 -9.81 9.57
C LEU A 160 6.13 -9.93 8.88
N ASP A 161 7.18 -10.20 9.65
CA ASP A 161 8.57 -10.23 9.16
C ASP A 161 8.81 -11.28 8.06
N SER A 162 8.18 -12.46 8.17
CA SER A 162 8.32 -13.55 7.20
C SER A 162 7.81 -13.20 5.80
N ASN A 163 6.92 -12.21 5.69
CA ASN A 163 6.31 -11.81 4.42
C ASN A 163 7.16 -10.80 3.64
N LYS A 164 7.95 -9.97 4.33
CA LYS A 164 8.65 -8.81 3.74
C LYS A 164 9.58 -9.21 2.59
N GLY A 165 10.32 -10.31 2.76
CA GLY A 165 11.20 -10.85 1.72
C GLY A 165 10.45 -11.36 0.50
N ILE A 166 9.25 -11.93 0.68
CA ILE A 166 8.42 -12.42 -0.43
C ILE A 166 7.88 -11.23 -1.22
N LEU A 167 7.25 -10.28 -0.53
CA LEU A 167 6.62 -9.13 -1.16
C LEU A 167 7.63 -8.24 -1.91
N THR A 168 8.82 -8.03 -1.34
CA THR A 168 9.89 -7.28 -2.03
C THR A 168 10.36 -7.96 -3.31
N ARG A 169 10.44 -9.30 -3.35
CA ARG A 169 10.76 -10.05 -4.58
C ARG A 169 9.68 -9.96 -5.65
N LEU A 170 8.42 -9.73 -5.27
CA LEU A 170 7.31 -9.52 -6.20
C LEU A 170 7.33 -8.14 -6.86
N GLY A 171 8.32 -7.28 -6.56
CA GLY A 171 8.38 -5.91 -7.10
C GLY A 171 7.52 -4.91 -6.33
N LEU A 172 7.16 -5.22 -5.06
CA LEU A 172 6.30 -4.36 -4.26
C LEU A 172 6.79 -2.91 -4.17
N LEU A 173 8.10 -2.69 -4.03
CA LEU A 173 8.69 -1.37 -3.83
C LEU A 173 8.35 -0.42 -4.99
N ASP A 174 8.48 -0.88 -6.23
CA ASP A 174 8.13 -0.11 -7.43
C ASP A 174 6.62 0.04 -7.57
N ALA A 175 5.86 -1.03 -7.32
CA ALA A 175 4.42 -1.03 -7.49
C ALA A 175 3.70 -0.01 -6.59
N VAL A 176 4.17 0.19 -5.35
CA VAL A 176 3.54 1.15 -4.42
C VAL A 176 4.09 2.57 -4.50
N TYR A 177 5.29 2.76 -5.06
CA TYR A 177 5.96 4.06 -5.10
C TYR A 177 5.11 5.20 -5.70
N PRO A 178 4.39 5.00 -6.82
CA PRO A 178 3.56 6.06 -7.41
C PRO A 178 2.47 6.62 -6.49
N TRP A 179 2.12 5.91 -5.42
CA TRP A 179 1.11 6.32 -4.46
C TRP A 179 1.63 7.22 -3.33
N ILE A 180 2.95 7.39 -3.19
CA ILE A 180 3.52 8.37 -2.24
C ILE A 180 3.01 9.79 -2.53
N ASN A 181 2.77 10.11 -3.80
CA ASN A 181 2.26 11.42 -4.24
C ASN A 181 0.76 11.37 -4.60
N SER A 182 0.02 10.42 -4.04
CA SER A 182 -1.42 10.32 -4.30
C SER A 182 -2.16 11.50 -3.68
N SER A 183 -3.10 12.08 -4.43
CA SER A 183 -4.07 13.05 -3.89
C SER A 183 -5.11 12.40 -2.96
N VAL A 184 -5.19 11.06 -2.97
CA VAL A 184 -6.05 10.30 -2.06
C VAL A 184 -5.28 10.01 -0.79
N VAL A 185 -5.50 10.87 0.20
CA VAL A 185 -4.82 10.92 1.50
C VAL A 185 -4.74 9.55 2.19
N PRO A 186 -5.82 8.74 2.28
CA PRO A 186 -5.72 7.42 2.90
C PRO A 186 -4.79 6.45 2.14
N ILE A 187 -4.69 6.56 0.82
CA ILE A 187 -3.75 5.75 0.03
C ILE A 187 -2.33 6.21 0.32
N GLN A 188 -2.07 7.52 0.24
CA GLN A 188 -0.75 8.10 0.53
C GLN A 188 -0.23 7.67 1.91
N SER A 189 -1.06 7.81 2.95
CA SER A 189 -0.72 7.41 4.31
C SER A 189 -0.43 5.90 4.41
N LYS A 190 -1.25 5.04 3.79
CA LYS A 190 -1.00 3.59 3.78
C LYS A 190 0.30 3.24 3.06
N THR A 191 0.62 3.91 1.96
CA THR A 191 1.87 3.70 1.20
C THR A 191 3.10 4.06 2.03
N LEU A 192 3.09 5.19 2.73
CA LEU A 192 4.14 5.53 3.70
C LEU A 192 4.28 4.44 4.77
N GLY A 193 3.14 3.96 5.27
CA GLY A 193 3.11 2.85 6.24
C GLY A 193 3.67 1.54 5.71
N ILE A 194 3.46 1.20 4.43
CA ILE A 194 4.05 0.00 3.79
C ILE A 194 5.57 0.07 3.85
N TYR A 195 6.16 1.17 3.37
CA TYR A 195 7.62 1.34 3.44
C TYR A 195 8.12 1.30 4.88
N ARG A 196 7.39 1.91 5.82
CA ARG A 196 7.78 1.87 7.23
C ARG A 196 7.80 0.43 7.74
N HIS A 197 6.73 -0.34 7.51
CA HIS A 197 6.68 -1.74 7.94
C HIS A 197 7.82 -2.57 7.34
N LEU A 198 8.14 -2.37 6.06
CA LEU A 198 9.28 -3.02 5.40
C LEU A 198 10.63 -2.66 6.05
N THR A 199 10.77 -1.43 6.57
CA THR A 199 11.98 -1.01 7.31
C THR A 199 12.05 -1.49 8.77
N LEU A 200 10.93 -1.88 9.39
CA LEU A 200 10.85 -2.24 10.82
C LEU A 200 11.07 -3.74 11.10
N SER A 201 11.90 -4.44 10.33
CA SER A 201 12.13 -5.88 10.54
C SER A 201 12.91 -6.18 11.82
N LYS A 202 12.38 -7.08 12.67
CA LYS A 202 13.08 -7.57 13.88
C LYS A 202 14.15 -8.60 13.55
N ILE A 203 14.06 -9.23 12.38
CA ILE A 203 15.10 -10.13 11.88
C ILE A 203 16.38 -9.31 11.60
N PRO A 204 17.52 -9.62 12.26
CA PRO A 204 18.80 -8.98 11.98
C PRO A 204 19.20 -9.21 10.53
N ASN A 205 19.80 -8.18 9.91
CA ASN A 205 20.26 -8.24 8.53
C ASN A 205 19.21 -8.65 7.47
N CYS A 206 17.94 -8.31 7.69
CA CYS A 206 16.87 -8.62 6.75
C CYS A 206 17.09 -7.92 5.40
N ASP A 207 17.28 -8.70 4.33
CA ASP A 207 17.49 -8.19 2.96
C ASP A 207 16.37 -7.24 2.48
N ALA A 208 15.11 -7.54 2.80
CA ALA A 208 13.97 -6.69 2.45
C ALA A 208 14.08 -5.28 3.06
N LYS A 209 14.56 -5.19 4.30
CA LYS A 209 14.77 -3.93 5.01
C LYS A 209 15.85 -3.09 4.34
N PHE A 210 17.00 -3.70 4.02
CA PHE A 210 18.09 -3.02 3.31
C PHE A 210 17.69 -2.59 1.90
N LYS A 211 17.03 -3.48 1.13
CA LYS A 211 16.51 -3.17 -0.20
C LYS A 211 15.55 -1.99 -0.19
N THR A 212 14.67 -1.94 0.80
CA THR A 212 13.72 -0.83 0.95
C THR A 212 14.44 0.49 1.19
N VAL A 213 15.43 0.54 2.09
CA VAL A 213 16.18 1.76 2.35
C VAL A 213 17.01 2.18 1.13
N LYS A 214 17.72 1.26 0.49
CA LYS A 214 18.47 1.53 -0.74
C LYS A 214 17.56 2.06 -1.85
N PHE A 215 16.38 1.48 -2.02
CA PHE A 215 15.38 1.94 -2.97
C PHE A 215 14.99 3.40 -2.69
N LEU A 216 14.65 3.75 -1.45
CA LEU A 216 14.24 5.11 -1.08
C LEU A 216 15.38 6.14 -1.15
N LEU A 217 16.62 5.73 -0.92
CA LEU A 217 17.79 6.60 -1.05
C LEU A 217 18.25 6.76 -2.51
N SER A 218 17.86 5.85 -3.40
CA SER A 218 18.23 5.94 -4.82
C SER A 218 17.49 7.05 -5.57
N VAL A 219 18.11 7.54 -6.64
CA VAL A 219 17.53 8.56 -7.52
C VAL A 219 16.32 7.97 -8.25
N SER A 220 15.24 8.76 -8.35
CA SER A 220 14.08 8.41 -9.17
C SER A 220 14.44 8.52 -10.65
N SER A 221 14.79 7.41 -11.30
CA SER A 221 14.97 7.34 -12.75
C SER A 221 13.61 7.40 -13.45
N GLY A 222 13.03 8.60 -13.48
CA GLY A 222 11.80 8.94 -14.22
C GLY A 222 12.03 9.71 -15.52
N LEU A 223 13.29 9.83 -15.96
CA LEU A 223 13.69 10.43 -17.23
C LEU A 223 14.61 9.45 -17.96
N ASP A 224 14.32 9.21 -19.25
CA ASP A 224 15.07 8.34 -20.14
C ASP A 224 16.58 8.60 -20.07
N ILE A 225 17.34 7.54 -19.83
CA ILE A 225 18.77 7.54 -19.51
C ILE A 225 19.66 7.99 -20.69
N GLU A 226 19.09 8.26 -21.87
CA GLU A 226 19.87 8.67 -23.06
C GLU A 226 20.22 10.17 -23.12
N ASN A 227 19.69 11.02 -22.22
CA ASN A 227 19.99 12.47 -22.21
C ASN A 227 20.72 12.98 -20.95
N LEU A 228 21.35 12.09 -20.17
CA LEU A 228 21.92 12.39 -18.85
C LEU A 228 23.29 13.12 -18.83
N THR A 229 23.72 13.75 -19.93
CA THR A 229 25.02 14.44 -19.93
C THR A 229 24.99 15.89 -19.44
N ASN A 230 23.81 16.47 -19.10
CA ASN A 230 23.72 17.89 -18.73
C ASN A 230 22.69 18.25 -17.63
N ILE A 231 22.29 17.34 -16.73
CA ILE A 231 21.41 17.72 -15.60
C ILE A 231 22.29 18.22 -14.46
N SER A 232 22.13 19.49 -14.10
CA SER A 232 22.79 20.11 -12.94
C SER A 232 22.49 19.34 -11.65
N GLU A 233 23.45 19.30 -10.72
CA GLU A 233 23.35 18.67 -9.39
C GLU A 233 22.11 19.08 -8.58
N THR A 234 21.41 20.15 -8.98
CA THR A 234 20.22 20.72 -8.34
C THR A 234 18.89 20.01 -8.64
N GLU A 235 18.80 19.12 -9.63
CA GLU A 235 17.51 18.54 -10.10
C GLU A 235 17.31 17.04 -9.88
N GLN A 236 18.25 16.33 -9.24
CA GLN A 236 18.03 14.93 -8.88
C GLN A 236 17.11 14.84 -7.65
N ILE A 237 15.79 14.78 -7.89
CA ILE A 237 14.81 14.48 -6.83
C ILE A 237 14.98 13.00 -6.47
N THR A 238 15.65 12.73 -5.35
CA THR A 238 15.68 11.41 -4.74
C THR A 238 14.30 11.07 -4.15
N ARG A 239 13.95 9.78 -4.08
CA ARG A 239 12.67 9.34 -3.50
C ARG A 239 12.53 9.81 -2.05
N ILE A 240 13.64 9.81 -1.31
CA ILE A 240 13.71 10.30 0.07
C ILE A 240 13.43 11.80 0.19
N LYS A 241 13.84 12.64 -0.77
CA LYS A 241 13.51 14.08 -0.77
C LYS A 241 12.01 14.31 -0.79
N GLN A 242 11.28 13.54 -1.59
CA GLN A 242 9.81 13.61 -1.60
C GLN A 242 9.19 13.28 -0.23
N ILE A 243 9.75 12.29 0.49
CA ILE A 243 9.28 11.95 1.84
C ILE A 243 9.58 13.08 2.82
N ILE A 244 10.75 13.73 2.71
CA ILE A 244 11.12 14.91 3.51
C ILE A 244 10.17 16.06 3.24
N ASP A 245 9.88 16.35 1.97
CA ASP A 245 8.96 17.41 1.57
C ASP A 245 7.56 17.16 2.16
N ILE A 246 7.06 15.92 2.08
CA ILE A 246 5.79 15.51 2.69
C ILE A 246 5.84 15.72 4.22
N ALA A 247 6.94 15.33 4.87
CA ALA A 247 7.11 15.46 6.31
C ALA A 247 7.18 16.93 6.78
N GLY A 248 7.80 17.82 6.01
CA GLY A 248 7.91 19.23 6.35
C GLY A 248 6.64 20.02 6.07
N SER A 249 6.00 19.74 4.93
CA SER A 249 4.99 20.62 4.31
C SER A 249 3.56 20.09 4.28
N SER A 250 3.31 18.80 4.56
CA SER A 250 1.94 18.28 4.53
C SER A 250 1.07 18.91 5.62
N ASP A 251 -0.06 19.49 5.24
CA ASP A 251 -1.09 20.00 6.17
C ASP A 251 -1.87 18.89 6.87
N ILE A 252 -1.73 17.65 6.38
CA ILE A 252 -2.48 16.51 6.89
C ILE A 252 -1.65 15.81 7.95
N LEU A 253 -2.09 15.96 9.21
CA LEU A 253 -1.38 15.44 10.37
C LEU A 253 -1.01 13.95 10.25
N SER A 254 -1.95 13.10 9.83
CA SER A 254 -1.70 11.65 9.72
C SER A 254 -0.63 11.29 8.68
N VAL A 255 -0.59 12.01 7.55
CA VAL A 255 0.42 11.84 6.49
C VAL A 255 1.77 12.36 6.98
N ARG A 256 1.78 13.57 7.55
CA ARG A 256 2.97 14.19 8.13
C ARG A 256 3.61 13.27 9.17
N CYS A 257 2.85 12.82 10.17
CA CYS A 257 3.34 11.90 11.19
C CYS A 257 3.87 10.59 10.58
N GLU A 258 3.14 9.95 9.66
CA GLU A 258 3.59 8.68 9.07
C GLU A 258 4.87 8.85 8.24
N SER A 259 5.02 9.97 7.52
CA SER A 259 6.24 10.29 6.77
C SER A 259 7.44 10.53 7.67
N VAL A 260 7.31 11.26 8.79
CA VAL A 260 8.41 11.43 9.76
C VAL A 260 8.81 10.08 10.37
N ARG A 261 7.84 9.24 10.73
CA ARG A 261 8.11 7.89 11.27
C ARG A 261 8.84 7.01 10.26
N LEU A 262 8.52 7.14 8.98
CA LEU A 262 9.26 6.48 7.90
C LEU A 262 10.71 7.02 7.82
N LEU A 263 10.91 8.35 7.86
CA LEU A 263 12.27 8.94 7.88
C LEU A 263 13.10 8.44 9.05
N ILE A 264 12.54 8.41 10.26
CA ILE A 264 13.19 7.86 11.45
C ILE A 264 13.61 6.40 11.22
N SER A 265 12.73 5.59 10.63
CA SER A 265 13.02 4.18 10.37
C SER A 265 14.13 4.01 9.33
N ILE A 266 14.14 4.84 8.29
CA ILE A 266 15.20 4.87 7.28
C ILE A 266 16.55 5.24 7.92
N LEU A 267 16.58 6.30 8.72
CA LEU A 267 17.80 6.77 9.40
C LEU A 267 18.35 5.72 10.37
N LYS A 268 17.49 5.05 11.15
CA LYS A 268 17.91 3.98 12.04
C LYS A 268 18.60 2.85 11.28
N VAL A 269 18.01 2.38 10.19
CA VAL A 269 18.62 1.33 9.37
C VAL A 269 19.95 1.81 8.77
N LEU A 270 19.99 3.03 8.24
CA LEU A 270 21.18 3.59 7.60
C LEU A 270 22.34 3.84 8.58
N ILE A 271 22.05 4.29 9.80
CA ILE A 271 23.07 4.67 10.80
C ILE A 271 23.43 3.50 11.72
N ILE A 272 22.51 2.59 12.01
CA ILE A 272 22.75 1.52 12.98
C ILE A 272 23.12 0.22 12.25
N GLU A 273 22.45 -0.10 11.15
CA GLU A 273 22.53 -1.44 10.56
C GLU A 273 23.37 -1.52 9.28
N PHE A 274 23.46 -0.46 8.47
CA PHE A 274 24.38 -0.46 7.33
C PHE A 274 25.82 -0.49 7.82
N ASN A 275 26.68 -1.24 7.12
CA ASN A 275 28.12 -1.16 7.35
C ASN A 275 28.66 0.22 6.90
N GLU A 276 29.87 0.55 7.34
CA GLU A 276 30.52 1.84 7.08
C GLU A 276 30.60 2.16 5.58
N LYS A 277 31.07 1.21 4.76
CA LYS A 277 31.19 1.38 3.31
C LYS A 277 29.85 1.65 2.61
N GLU A 278 28.79 0.96 3.01
CA GLU A 278 27.44 1.19 2.45
C GLU A 278 26.89 2.53 2.90
N ARG A 279 27.15 2.92 4.13
CA ARG A 279 26.69 4.18 4.70
C ARG A 279 27.36 5.38 4.05
N ASP A 280 28.68 5.32 3.83
CA ASP A 280 29.48 6.37 3.19
C ASP A 280 28.93 6.79 1.82
N GLN A 281 28.31 5.84 1.09
CA GLN A 281 27.66 6.12 -0.19
C GLN A 281 26.47 7.08 -0.08
N TYR A 282 25.87 7.19 1.11
CA TYR A 282 24.69 8.00 1.36
C TYR A 282 24.96 9.16 2.32
N VAL A 283 26.18 9.33 2.83
CA VAL A 283 26.51 10.42 3.78
C VAL A 283 26.23 11.79 3.17
N GLN A 284 26.65 12.01 1.92
CA GLN A 284 26.35 13.25 1.19
C GLN A 284 24.84 13.44 1.00
N THR A 285 24.13 12.36 0.70
CA THR A 285 22.67 12.36 0.57
C THR A 285 22.00 12.77 1.88
N ILE A 286 22.48 12.30 3.04
CA ILE A 286 21.94 12.69 4.36
C ILE A 286 22.28 14.14 4.69
N SER A 287 23.51 14.60 4.48
CA SER A 287 23.97 15.93 4.91
C SER A 287 23.30 17.06 4.15
N VAL A 288 22.88 16.84 2.90
CA VAL A 288 22.11 17.83 2.12
C VAL A 288 20.61 17.79 2.42
N MET A 289 20.15 16.80 3.16
CA MET A 289 18.74 16.60 3.47
C MET A 289 18.43 17.23 4.82
N ASN A 290 17.68 18.34 4.82
CA ASN A 290 17.18 19.03 6.01
C ASN A 290 16.14 18.17 6.78
N ILE A 291 16.58 17.01 7.31
CA ILE A 291 15.75 16.01 8.00
C ILE A 291 15.55 16.41 9.47
N LEU A 292 16.44 17.24 10.02
CA LEU A 292 16.35 17.71 11.40
C LEU A 292 15.06 18.52 11.63
N GLU A 293 14.74 19.45 10.73
CA GLU A 293 13.56 20.30 10.86
C GLU A 293 12.25 19.50 11.01
N PRO A 294 11.89 18.57 10.10
CA PRO A 294 10.65 17.80 10.25
C PRO A 294 10.62 16.91 11.51
N ILE A 295 11.77 16.40 11.97
CA ILE A 295 11.84 15.61 13.21
C ILE A 295 11.63 16.50 14.44
N VAL A 296 12.29 17.66 14.50
CA VAL A 296 12.14 18.61 15.61
C VAL A 296 10.71 19.13 15.67
N LYS A 297 10.11 19.45 14.50
CA LYS A 297 8.70 19.83 14.40
C LYS A 297 7.76 18.75 14.93
N LEU A 298 8.01 17.47 14.62
CA LEU A 298 7.26 16.34 15.17
C LEU A 298 7.32 16.33 16.70
N ILE A 299 8.51 16.51 17.30
CA ILE A 299 8.70 16.46 18.75
C ILE A 299 7.99 17.64 19.44
N ILE A 300 8.20 18.85 18.96
CA ILE A 300 7.74 20.08 19.63
C ILE A 300 6.24 20.27 19.44
N ILE A 301 5.74 20.11 18.22
CA ILE A 301 4.34 20.40 17.89
C ILE A 301 3.47 19.18 18.15
N GLU A 302 3.77 18.05 17.50
CA GLU A 302 2.90 16.87 17.54
C GLU A 302 3.14 16.01 18.78
N GLY A 303 4.35 16.05 19.33
CA GLY A 303 4.71 15.32 20.55
C GLY A 303 3.96 15.79 21.79
N ALA A 304 3.48 17.04 21.79
CA ALA A 304 2.67 17.60 22.87
C ALA A 304 1.32 16.87 23.03
N THR A 305 0.73 16.41 21.92
CA THR A 305 -0.54 15.65 21.89
C THR A 305 -0.32 14.15 21.77
N HIS A 306 0.81 13.72 21.19
CA HIS A 306 1.13 12.33 20.93
C HIS A 306 2.52 11.96 21.47
N GLN A 307 2.58 11.60 22.75
CA GLN A 307 3.83 11.30 23.46
C GLN A 307 4.71 10.25 22.76
N LEU A 308 4.11 9.24 22.12
CA LEU A 308 4.86 8.22 21.37
C LEU A 308 5.66 8.83 20.22
N LEU A 309 5.12 9.85 19.53
CA LEU A 309 5.81 10.53 18.43
C LEU A 309 6.99 11.36 18.94
N ALA A 310 6.84 12.01 20.09
CA ALA A 310 7.95 12.69 20.76
C ALA A 310 9.08 11.72 21.10
N VAL A 311 8.76 10.55 21.67
CA VAL A 311 9.77 9.53 22.01
C VAL A 311 10.49 9.01 20.76
N GLU A 312 9.75 8.67 19.70
CA GLU A 312 10.35 8.21 18.43
C GLU A 312 11.28 9.29 17.83
N GLY A 313 10.89 10.56 17.88
CA GLY A 313 11.70 11.68 17.40
C GLY A 313 12.97 11.90 18.22
N ILE A 314 12.87 11.90 19.55
CA ILE A 314 14.02 12.07 20.46
C ILE A 314 15.04 10.94 20.28
N ASP A 315 14.55 9.70 20.15
CA ASP A 315 15.40 8.54 19.87
C ASP A 315 16.14 8.72 18.52
N CYS A 316 15.46 9.23 17.50
CA CYS A 316 16.10 9.53 16.22
C CYS A 316 17.17 10.63 16.32
N LEU A 317 16.89 11.72 17.03
CA LEU A 317 17.88 12.79 17.26
C LEU A 317 19.10 12.27 18.02
N SER A 318 18.91 11.34 18.96
CA SER A 318 20.00 10.71 19.69
C SER A 318 20.90 9.88 18.76
N VAL A 319 20.29 9.15 17.81
CA VAL A 319 21.02 8.40 16.77
C VAL A 319 21.80 9.34 15.85
N LEU A 320 21.19 10.45 15.41
CA LEU A 320 21.85 11.45 14.56
C LEU A 320 23.02 12.15 15.27
N ALA A 321 22.84 12.57 16.53
CA ALA A 321 23.90 13.20 17.31
C ALA A 321 25.10 12.26 17.52
N ALA A 322 24.84 10.97 17.79
CA ALA A 322 25.89 9.97 17.89
C ALA A 322 26.60 9.72 16.56
N PHE A 323 25.90 9.85 15.43
CA PHE A 323 26.48 9.72 14.10
C PHE A 323 27.42 10.89 13.76
N ASP A 324 26.97 12.14 13.98
CA ASP A 324 27.76 13.35 13.69
C ASP A 324 29.06 13.40 14.51
N SER A 325 28.99 13.03 15.80
CA SER A 325 30.18 12.97 16.68
C SER A 325 31.30 12.04 16.19
N LYS A 326 30.95 10.99 15.44
CA LYS A 326 31.92 10.03 14.87
C LYS A 326 32.49 10.48 13.53
N HIS A 327 31.84 11.44 12.87
CA HIS A 327 32.14 11.87 11.50
C HIS A 327 32.33 13.39 11.47
N SER A 328 33.08 13.94 12.44
CA SER A 328 33.26 15.36 12.76
C SER A 328 33.79 16.30 11.65
N GLY A 329 33.66 15.92 10.38
CA GLY A 329 33.77 16.78 9.21
C GLY A 329 32.49 16.94 8.37
N TYR A 330 31.35 16.31 8.72
CA TYR A 330 30.16 16.29 7.84
C TYR A 330 28.97 17.17 8.24
N GLY A 331 28.96 17.76 9.45
CA GLY A 331 28.01 18.79 9.90
C GLY A 331 26.57 18.59 9.39
N ILE A 332 25.82 17.68 10.00
CA ILE A 332 24.39 17.45 9.70
C ILE A 332 23.51 18.56 10.27
#